data_AF-A0AAE9A5Q8-F1
#
_entry.id   AF-A0AAE9A5Q8-F1
#
_cell.length_a   1.000
_cell.length_b   1.000
_cell.length_c   1.000
_cell.angle_alpha   90.00
_cell.angle_beta   90.00
_cell.angle_gamma   90.00
#
_symmetry.space_group_name_H-M   'P 1'
#
loop_
_entity.id
_entity.type
_entity.pdbx_description
1 polymer ?
#
loop_
_entity_poly.entity_id
_entity_poly.type
_entity_poly.pdbx_seq_one_letter_code
_entity_poly.pdbx_strand_id
1 'polypeptide(L)'
;MLYDIALLMATYAYRNDQNIPFAYLTVMNICGVLCKIAFITDFLTYLLLPYHEYLSYREMIGREFTMLGTLTYFIPMCVSVLMTSNRFFILIRPTDQRVFGQKRIFFYSFLILILCFTLLLIPRLSYCPVNFFASTLVFLTACAPERHPVTKFTNINAIWVPTTLLFINVIMMLYLKSIRYDIFSRIRQKSSVISMSCSNSLAQSQIRREHMLMRQTVAITVGLSFYEVGSLLMRTFPTLKLF
;
A
#
# COMPACT_ATOMS: atom_id res chain seq x y z
N MET A 1 7.40 -10.27 6.98
CA MET A 1 7.38 -11.55 6.26
C MET A 1 6.37 -12.48 6.91
N LEU A 2 6.58 -12.89 8.17
CA LEU A 2 5.61 -13.74 8.90
C LEU A 2 4.20 -13.14 8.94
N TYR A 3 4.08 -11.83 9.20
CA TYR A 3 2.79 -11.13 9.17
C TYR A 3 2.08 -11.21 7.80
N ASP A 4 2.81 -10.95 6.71
CA ASP A 4 2.24 -10.93 5.36
C ASP A 4 1.83 -12.34 4.91
N ILE A 5 2.63 -13.35 5.27
CA ILE A 5 2.34 -14.77 5.00
C ILE A 5 1.11 -15.20 5.81
N ALA A 6 1.04 -14.88 7.10
CA ALA A 6 -0.12 -15.21 7.94
C ALA A 6 -1.39 -14.51 7.42
N LEU A 7 -1.28 -13.24 7.01
CA LEU A 7 -2.41 -12.49 6.44
C LEU A 7 -2.83 -13.04 5.07
N LEU A 8 -1.88 -13.50 4.25
CA LEU A 8 -2.16 -14.18 2.99
C LEU A 8 -2.89 -15.52 3.21
N MET A 9 -2.43 -16.33 4.17
CA MET A 9 -3.06 -17.59 4.55
C MET A 9 -4.49 -17.38 5.08
N ALA A 10 -4.68 -16.37 5.93
CA ALA A 10 -6.01 -15.98 6.40
C ALA A 10 -6.90 -15.51 5.24
N THR A 11 -6.37 -14.69 4.33
CA THR A 11 -7.10 -14.21 3.15
C THR A 11 -7.52 -15.37 2.24
N TYR A 12 -6.65 -16.38 2.07
CA TYR A 12 -6.95 -17.58 1.30
C TYR A 12 -8.01 -18.47 1.97
N ALA A 13 -7.95 -18.65 3.29
CA ALA A 13 -8.94 -19.43 4.04
C ALA A 13 -10.36 -18.85 3.89
N TYR A 14 -10.49 -17.52 3.80
CA TYR A 14 -11.77 -16.83 3.62
C TYR A 14 -12.05 -16.39 2.17
N ARG A 15 -11.42 -17.02 1.16
CA ARG A 15 -11.56 -16.64 -0.27
C ARG A 15 -13.00 -16.64 -0.82
N ASN A 16 -13.87 -17.49 -0.25
CA ASN A 16 -15.25 -17.63 -0.70
C ASN A 16 -16.19 -16.58 -0.11
N ASP A 17 -15.73 -15.78 0.86
CA ASP A 17 -16.53 -14.72 1.45
C ASP A 17 -16.46 -13.47 0.56
N GLN A 18 -17.56 -13.19 -0.17
CA GLN A 18 -17.66 -12.00 -1.05
C GLN A 18 -17.51 -10.68 -0.28
N ASN A 19 -17.61 -10.72 1.04
CA ASN A 19 -17.53 -9.55 1.91
C ASN A 19 -16.09 -9.12 2.23
N ILE A 20 -15.08 -9.90 1.85
CA ILE A 20 -13.67 -9.58 2.05
C ILE A 20 -13.09 -9.05 0.73
N PRO A 21 -12.32 -7.94 0.73
CA PRO A 21 -11.64 -7.41 -0.44
C PRO A 21 -10.42 -8.28 -0.80
N PHE A 22 -10.70 -9.54 -1.11
CA PHE A 22 -9.73 -10.61 -1.36
C PHE A 22 -8.68 -10.22 -2.39
N ALA A 23 -9.11 -9.63 -3.51
CA ALA A 23 -8.22 -9.23 -4.61
C ALA A 23 -7.16 -8.20 -4.16
N TYR A 24 -7.57 -7.18 -3.40
CA TYR A 24 -6.66 -6.15 -2.89
C TYR A 24 -5.66 -6.74 -1.88
N LEU A 25 -6.16 -7.52 -0.91
CA LEU A 25 -5.33 -8.12 0.13
C LEU A 25 -4.32 -9.13 -0.45
N THR A 26 -4.72 -9.91 -1.44
CA THR A 26 -3.83 -10.87 -2.09
C THR A 26 -2.67 -10.17 -2.79
N VAL A 27 -2.97 -9.14 -3.61
CA VAL A 27 -1.93 -8.40 -4.35
C VAL A 27 -0.99 -7.67 -3.39
N MET A 28 -1.52 -6.98 -2.37
CA MET A 28 -0.70 -6.26 -1.39
C MET A 28 0.22 -7.20 -0.61
N ASN A 29 -0.28 -8.35 -0.14
CA ASN A 29 0.52 -9.29 0.64
C ASN A 29 1.60 -9.97 -0.19
N ILE A 30 1.31 -10.39 -1.43
CA ILE A 30 2.31 -10.97 -2.34
C ILE A 30 3.43 -9.96 -2.59
N CYS A 31 3.07 -8.70 -2.90
CA CYS A 31 4.05 -7.64 -3.09
C CYS A 31 4.86 -7.36 -1.81
N GLY A 32 4.21 -7.37 -0.64
CA GLY A 32 4.86 -7.17 0.64
C GLY A 32 5.88 -8.27 0.99
N VAL A 33 5.59 -9.54 0.63
CA VAL A 33 6.54 -10.65 0.76
C VAL A 33 7.73 -10.47 -0.18
N LEU A 34 7.48 -10.21 -1.46
CA LEU A 34 8.54 -10.01 -2.46
C LEU A 34 9.46 -8.83 -2.13
N CYS A 35 8.88 -7.72 -1.67
CA CYS A 35 9.61 -6.54 -1.22
C CYS A 35 10.57 -6.88 -0.07
N LYS A 36 10.09 -7.64 0.93
CA LYS A 36 10.92 -8.07 2.08
C LYS A 36 12.00 -9.05 1.67
N ILE A 37 11.72 -9.97 0.75
CA ILE A 37 12.75 -10.87 0.20
C ILE A 37 13.84 -10.04 -0.48
N ALA A 38 13.47 -9.08 -1.36
CA ALA A 38 14.44 -8.25 -2.06
C ALA A 38 15.35 -7.46 -1.11
N PHE A 39 14.76 -6.79 -0.11
CA PHE A 39 15.56 -6.05 0.88
C PHE A 39 16.42 -6.97 1.76
N ILE A 40 15.89 -8.10 2.22
CA ILE A 40 16.68 -9.06 3.01
C ILE A 40 17.87 -9.57 2.20
N THR A 41 17.68 -9.89 0.91
CA THR A 41 18.77 -10.30 0.03
C THR A 41 19.84 -9.22 -0.12
N ASP A 42 19.45 -7.95 -0.31
CA ASP A 42 20.40 -6.83 -0.42
C ASP A 42 21.17 -6.57 0.89
N PHE A 43 20.55 -6.75 2.06
CA PHE A 43 21.24 -6.65 3.35
C PHE A 43 22.13 -7.84 3.64
N LEU A 44 21.66 -9.06 3.36
CA LEU A 44 22.41 -10.29 3.60
C LEU A 44 23.68 -10.32 2.75
N THR A 45 23.59 -9.90 1.48
CA THR A 45 24.74 -9.80 0.58
C THR A 45 25.75 -8.76 1.05
N TYR A 46 25.29 -7.61 1.58
CA TYR A 46 26.18 -6.63 2.21
C TYR A 46 26.89 -7.16 3.46
N LEU A 47 26.23 -7.99 4.27
CA LEU A 47 26.79 -8.52 5.51
C LEU A 47 27.75 -9.70 5.29
N LEU A 48 27.47 -10.55 4.30
CA LEU A 48 28.22 -11.77 4.04
C LEU A 48 29.43 -11.57 3.12
N LEU A 49 29.39 -10.60 2.22
CA LEU A 49 30.44 -10.39 1.23
C LEU A 49 31.43 -9.31 1.67
N PRO A 50 32.73 -9.48 1.38
CA PRO A 50 33.69 -8.40 1.50
C PRO A 50 33.34 -7.26 0.53
N TYR A 51 33.74 -6.03 0.88
CA TYR A 51 33.32 -4.80 0.20
C TYR A 51 33.49 -4.83 -1.33
N HIS A 52 34.59 -5.39 -1.84
CA HIS A 52 34.86 -5.47 -3.28
C HIS A 52 33.91 -6.43 -4.02
N GLU A 53 33.59 -7.58 -3.41
CA GLU A 53 32.63 -8.53 -3.98
C GLU A 53 31.19 -8.01 -3.89
N TYR A 54 30.87 -7.26 -2.83
CA TYR A 54 29.59 -6.56 -2.71
C TYR A 54 29.39 -5.55 -3.85
N LEU A 55 30.41 -4.78 -4.21
CA LEU A 55 30.32 -3.84 -5.34
C LEU A 55 30.10 -4.57 -6.67
N SER A 56 30.79 -5.70 -6.89
CA SER A 56 30.61 -6.53 -8.08
C SER A 56 29.20 -7.13 -8.16
N TYR A 57 28.70 -7.72 -7.06
CA TYR A 57 27.31 -8.16 -6.94
C TYR A 57 26.31 -7.04 -7.25
N ARG A 58 26.58 -5.84 -6.73
CA ARG A 58 25.71 -4.68 -6.88
C ARG A 58 25.60 -4.21 -8.33
N GLU A 59 26.68 -4.29 -9.11
CA GLU A 59 26.66 -3.93 -10.53
C GLU A 59 25.96 -4.98 -11.38
N MET A 60 26.13 -6.26 -11.05
CA MET A 60 25.60 -7.37 -11.85
C MET A 60 24.13 -7.69 -11.53
N ILE A 61 23.78 -7.88 -10.26
CA ILE A 61 22.48 -8.42 -9.81
C ILE A 61 21.74 -7.44 -8.89
N GLY A 62 22.46 -6.64 -8.08
CA GLY A 62 21.84 -5.73 -7.12
C GLY A 62 20.90 -4.70 -7.76
N ARG A 63 21.14 -4.33 -9.03
CA ARG A 63 20.25 -3.47 -9.82
C ARG A 63 18.87 -4.10 -10.04
N GLU A 64 18.81 -5.42 -10.24
CA GLU A 64 17.56 -6.16 -10.41
C GLU A 64 16.77 -6.23 -9.11
N PHE A 65 17.43 -6.58 -8.01
CA PHE A 65 16.79 -6.67 -6.69
C PHE A 65 16.30 -5.30 -6.21
N THR A 66 17.09 -4.24 -6.44
CA THR A 66 16.64 -2.87 -6.17
C THR A 66 15.39 -2.51 -6.97
N MET A 67 15.37 -2.82 -8.27
CA MET A 67 14.22 -2.54 -9.13
C MET A 67 12.99 -3.34 -8.68
N LEU A 68 13.17 -4.63 -8.35
CA LEU A 68 12.13 -5.50 -7.84
C LEU A 68 11.56 -4.99 -6.50
N GLY A 69 12.42 -4.60 -5.57
CA GLY A 69 12.03 -4.02 -4.28
C GLY A 69 11.24 -2.71 -4.47
N THR A 70 11.70 -1.85 -5.37
CA THR A 70 11.02 -0.58 -5.68
C THR A 70 9.66 -0.81 -6.37
N LEU A 71 9.60 -1.75 -7.31
CA LEU A 71 8.36 -2.13 -8.01
C LEU A 71 7.32 -2.69 -7.04
N THR A 72 7.74 -3.63 -6.20
CA THR A 72 6.87 -4.30 -5.22
C THR A 72 6.51 -3.40 -4.04
N TYR A 73 7.22 -2.30 -3.84
CA TYR A 73 6.82 -1.20 -2.96
C TYR A 73 5.74 -0.30 -3.60
N PHE A 74 5.93 0.08 -4.87
CA PHE A 74 5.07 1.04 -5.55
C PHE A 74 3.69 0.47 -5.90
N ILE A 75 3.59 -0.83 -6.20
CA ILE A 75 2.31 -1.49 -6.51
C ILE A 75 1.31 -1.38 -5.34
N PRO A 76 1.62 -1.82 -4.10
CA PRO A 76 0.73 -1.65 -2.94
C PRO A 76 0.27 -0.21 -2.71
N MET A 77 1.12 0.75 -3.02
CA MET A 77 0.83 2.17 -2.90
C MET A 77 -0.30 2.58 -3.86
N CYS A 78 -0.16 2.26 -5.15
CA CYS A 78 -1.20 2.51 -6.16
C CYS A 78 -2.47 1.68 -5.91
N VAL A 79 -2.33 0.43 -5.46
CA VAL A 79 -3.46 -0.43 -5.11
C VAL A 79 -4.21 0.11 -3.89
N SER A 80 -3.54 0.78 -2.95
CA SER A 80 -4.18 1.48 -1.83
C SER A 80 -5.01 2.67 -2.30
N VAL A 81 -4.53 3.43 -3.30
CA VAL A 81 -5.35 4.48 -3.96
C VAL A 81 -6.61 3.88 -4.57
N LEU A 82 -6.47 2.80 -5.35
CA LEU A 82 -7.60 2.12 -5.97
C LEU A 82 -8.63 1.64 -4.93
N MET A 83 -8.13 1.09 -3.81
CA MET A 83 -8.96 0.62 -2.70
C MET A 83 -9.74 1.76 -2.04
N THR A 84 -9.11 2.91 -1.80
CA THR A 84 -9.78 4.10 -1.23
C THR A 84 -10.77 4.71 -2.22
N SER A 85 -10.43 4.81 -3.50
CA SER A 85 -11.33 5.30 -4.56
C SER A 85 -12.57 4.42 -4.73
N ASN A 86 -12.41 3.10 -4.70
CA ASN A 86 -13.53 2.15 -4.72
C ASN A 86 -14.51 2.42 -3.57
N ARG A 87 -13.99 2.64 -2.35
CA ARG A 87 -14.82 2.93 -1.18
C ARG A 87 -15.52 4.27 -1.26
N PHE A 88 -14.83 5.30 -1.73
CA PHE A 88 -15.42 6.61 -1.97
C PHE A 88 -16.57 6.52 -2.97
N PHE A 89 -16.40 5.72 -4.04
CA PHE A 89 -17.45 5.49 -5.02
C PHE A 89 -18.66 4.77 -4.43
N ILE A 90 -18.46 3.71 -3.65
CA ILE A 90 -19.54 2.99 -2.96
C ILE A 90 -20.30 3.91 -1.99
N LEU A 91 -19.60 4.83 -1.32
CA LEU A 91 -20.20 5.78 -0.39
C LEU A 91 -21.10 6.81 -1.07
N ILE A 92 -20.74 7.28 -2.27
CA ILE A 92 -21.56 8.22 -3.05
C ILE A 92 -22.70 7.50 -3.79
N ARG A 93 -22.43 6.31 -4.33
CA ARG A 93 -23.36 5.54 -5.16
C ARG A 93 -23.44 4.08 -4.69
N PRO A 94 -24.20 3.78 -3.62
CA PRO A 94 -24.31 2.42 -3.09
C PRO A 94 -24.99 1.43 -4.06
N THR A 95 -25.77 1.94 -5.02
CA THR A 95 -26.59 1.14 -5.95
C THR A 95 -25.80 0.54 -7.12
N ASP A 96 -24.61 1.07 -7.43
CA ASP A 96 -23.80 0.71 -8.62
C ASP A 96 -22.55 -0.13 -8.28
N GLN A 97 -22.74 -1.23 -7.53
CA GLN A 97 -21.64 -2.14 -7.16
C GLN A 97 -21.04 -2.92 -8.35
N ARG A 98 -21.60 -2.80 -9.55
CA ARG A 98 -21.12 -3.50 -10.77
C ARG A 98 -19.74 -3.05 -11.24
N VAL A 99 -19.32 -1.84 -10.87
CA VAL A 99 -18.05 -1.25 -11.34
C VAL A 99 -16.83 -1.95 -10.74
N PHE A 100 -16.94 -2.47 -9.51
CA PHE A 100 -15.82 -2.99 -8.71
C PHE A 100 -15.93 -4.49 -8.39
N GLY A 101 -16.17 -5.32 -9.40
CA GLY A 101 -16.12 -6.77 -9.26
C GLY A 101 -14.70 -7.31 -9.03
N GLN A 102 -14.56 -8.45 -8.34
CA GLN A 102 -13.25 -9.06 -8.01
C GLN A 102 -12.34 -9.26 -9.24
N LYS A 103 -12.88 -9.76 -10.36
CA LYS A 103 -12.12 -9.95 -11.61
C LYS A 103 -11.57 -8.64 -12.18
N ARG A 104 -12.35 -7.55 -12.08
CA ARG A 104 -11.94 -6.23 -12.55
C ARG A 104 -10.88 -5.62 -11.66
N ILE A 105 -10.94 -5.86 -10.35
CA ILE A 105 -9.91 -5.42 -9.40
C ILE A 105 -8.56 -6.08 -9.73
N PHE A 106 -8.55 -7.38 -10.03
CA PHE A 106 -7.33 -8.05 -10.50
C PHE A 106 -6.82 -7.44 -11.81
N PHE A 107 -7.71 -7.14 -12.75
CA PHE A 107 -7.34 -6.48 -14.00
C PHE A 107 -6.76 -5.07 -13.77
N TYR A 108 -7.37 -4.25 -12.91
CA TYR A 108 -6.83 -2.93 -12.55
C TYR A 108 -5.47 -3.04 -11.85
N SER A 109 -5.30 -4.00 -10.94
CA SER A 109 -4.01 -4.28 -10.31
C SER A 109 -2.95 -4.72 -11.33
N PHE A 110 -3.33 -5.47 -12.36
CA PHE A 110 -2.44 -5.86 -13.45
C PHE A 110 -2.06 -4.68 -14.34
N LEU A 111 -2.99 -3.76 -14.63
CA LEU A 111 -2.67 -2.51 -15.33
C LEU A 111 -1.73 -1.62 -14.50
N ILE A 112 -1.96 -1.53 -13.19
CA ILE A 112 -1.06 -0.83 -12.27
C ILE A 112 0.33 -1.46 -12.30
N LEU A 113 0.45 -2.78 -12.31
CA LEU A 113 1.73 -3.48 -12.44
C LEU A 113 2.46 -3.06 -13.74
N ILE A 114 1.79 -3.10 -14.89
CA ILE A 114 2.38 -2.69 -16.17
C ILE A 114 2.84 -1.22 -16.13
N LEU A 115 2.00 -0.34 -15.59
CA LEU A 115 2.31 1.09 -15.47
C LEU A 115 3.53 1.32 -14.56
N CYS A 116 3.55 0.70 -13.37
CA CYS A 116 4.67 0.80 -12.43
C CYS A 116 5.97 0.22 -13.02
N PHE A 117 5.87 -0.92 -13.70
CA PHE A 117 7.00 -1.53 -14.38
C PHE A 117 7.57 -0.62 -15.47
N THR A 118 6.70 -0.05 -16.31
CA THR A 118 7.12 0.89 -17.37
C THR A 118 7.79 2.13 -16.79
N LEU A 119 7.23 2.71 -15.73
CA LEU A 119 7.81 3.88 -15.06
C LEU A 119 9.21 3.61 -14.49
N LEU A 120 9.48 2.39 -14.02
CA LEU A 120 10.80 1.98 -13.51
C LEU A 120 11.75 1.50 -14.62
N LEU A 121 11.21 1.02 -15.74
CA LEU A 121 11.99 0.58 -16.89
C LEU A 121 12.61 1.77 -17.64
N ILE A 122 11.92 2.90 -17.72
CA ILE A 122 12.43 4.13 -18.37
C ILE A 122 13.78 4.59 -17.78
N PRO A 123 13.92 4.86 -16.47
CA PRO A 123 15.22 5.28 -15.90
C PRO A 123 16.27 4.17 -15.99
N ARG A 124 15.86 2.89 -16.02
CA ARG A 124 16.78 1.76 -16.18
C ARG A 124 17.41 1.70 -17.57
N LEU A 125 16.61 1.84 -18.64
CA LEU A 125 17.08 1.81 -20.02
C LEU A 125 17.75 3.14 -20.43
N SER A 126 17.52 4.20 -19.67
CA SER A 126 18.18 5.49 -19.84
C SER A 126 19.59 5.49 -19.21
N TYR A 127 20.31 6.59 -19.41
CA TYR A 127 21.65 6.85 -18.84
C TYR A 127 21.68 7.01 -17.29
N CYS A 128 20.56 6.78 -16.59
CA CYS A 128 20.43 7.04 -15.17
C CYS A 128 19.77 5.90 -14.36
N PRO A 129 20.39 4.71 -14.33
CA PRO A 129 19.91 3.62 -13.50
C PRO A 129 19.96 3.95 -12.01
N VAL A 130 18.95 3.46 -11.29
CA VAL A 130 18.82 3.56 -9.83
C VAL A 130 19.34 2.27 -9.21
N ASN A 131 20.17 2.37 -8.17
CA ASN A 131 20.72 1.22 -7.46
C ASN A 131 20.73 1.50 -5.94
N PHE A 132 20.22 0.57 -5.14
CA PHE A 132 20.17 0.71 -3.69
C PHE A 132 21.57 0.49 -3.10
N PHE A 133 21.92 1.28 -2.09
CA PHE A 133 23.17 1.13 -1.36
C PHE A 133 22.87 0.80 0.09
N ALA A 134 23.16 -0.44 0.48
CA ALA A 134 22.78 -0.98 1.78
C ALA A 134 23.51 -0.28 2.94
N SER A 135 24.77 0.11 2.74
CA SER A 135 25.58 0.78 3.78
C SER A 135 25.10 2.18 4.13
N THR A 136 24.49 2.91 3.19
CA THR A 136 23.95 4.25 3.43
C THR A 136 22.44 4.30 3.43
N LEU A 137 21.75 3.19 3.15
CA LEU A 137 20.29 3.07 3.04
C LEU A 137 19.68 4.05 2.01
N VAL A 138 20.42 4.37 0.95
CA VAL A 138 20.02 5.39 -0.03
C VAL A 138 20.00 4.79 -1.44
N PHE A 139 18.99 5.18 -2.21
CA PHE A 139 18.92 4.91 -3.65
C PHE A 139 19.87 5.88 -4.38
N LEU A 140 20.96 5.35 -4.92
CA LEU A 140 21.92 6.11 -5.71
C LEU A 140 21.53 6.02 -7.19
N THR A 141 21.47 7.16 -7.86
CA THR A 141 21.29 7.27 -9.31
C THR A 141 22.65 7.46 -9.98
N ALA A 142 22.92 6.75 -11.07
CA ALA A 142 24.18 6.92 -11.79
C ALA A 142 24.37 8.33 -12.40
N CYS A 143 23.28 9.07 -12.62
CA CYS A 143 23.34 10.45 -13.12
C CYS A 143 23.39 11.54 -12.03
N ALA A 144 23.60 11.17 -10.74
CA ALA A 144 23.72 12.16 -9.67
C ALA A 144 24.81 13.21 -10.01
N PRO A 145 24.57 14.53 -9.80
CA PRO A 145 23.49 15.13 -9.01
C PRO A 145 22.15 15.31 -9.75
N GLU A 146 22.14 15.19 -11.08
CA GLU A 146 20.92 15.23 -11.88
C GLU A 146 20.07 13.99 -11.59
N ARG A 147 18.75 14.12 -11.54
CA ARG A 147 17.83 12.97 -11.40
C ARG A 147 16.96 12.91 -12.63
N HIS A 148 16.77 11.71 -13.17
CA HIS A 148 15.85 11.52 -14.29
C HIS A 148 14.46 12.10 -13.91
N PRO A 149 13.81 12.87 -14.80
CA PRO A 149 12.57 13.59 -14.48
C PRO A 149 11.46 12.66 -13.98
N VAL A 150 11.37 11.45 -14.51
CA VAL A 150 10.44 10.41 -14.05
C VAL A 150 10.74 10.01 -12.60
N THR A 151 12.00 9.77 -12.25
CA THR A 151 12.40 9.40 -10.89
C THR A 151 12.20 10.56 -9.92
N LYS A 152 12.42 11.81 -10.36
CA LYS A 152 12.15 13.01 -9.57
C LYS A 152 10.66 13.16 -9.28
N PHE A 153 9.80 13.00 -10.29
CA PHE A 153 8.35 13.06 -10.14
C PHE A 153 7.82 11.96 -9.21
N THR A 154 8.22 10.71 -9.42
CA THR A 154 7.82 9.59 -8.57
C THR A 154 8.25 9.81 -7.12
N ASN A 155 9.47 10.31 -6.89
CA ASN A 155 9.98 10.51 -5.53
C ASN A 155 9.29 11.65 -4.78
N ILE A 156 8.86 12.71 -5.49
CA ILE A 156 8.08 13.80 -4.89
C ILE A 156 6.68 13.30 -4.53
N ASN A 157 6.01 12.62 -5.47
CA ASN A 157 4.64 12.14 -5.25
C ASN A 157 4.57 10.94 -4.31
N ALA A 158 5.65 10.17 -4.17
CA ALA A 158 5.75 9.06 -3.24
C ALA A 158 5.45 9.48 -1.79
N ILE A 159 5.79 10.71 -1.41
CA ILE A 159 5.60 11.22 -0.06
C ILE A 159 4.16 11.71 0.15
N TRP A 160 3.59 12.37 -0.87
CA TRP A 160 2.26 12.98 -0.80
C TRP A 160 1.12 11.97 -0.90
N VAL A 161 1.31 10.87 -1.63
CA VAL A 161 0.24 9.88 -1.84
C VAL A 161 -0.19 9.18 -0.54
N PRO A 162 0.69 8.67 0.36
CA PRO A 162 0.25 7.99 1.57
C PRO A 162 -0.34 8.94 2.60
N THR A 163 0.20 10.15 2.69
CA THR A 163 -0.27 11.20 3.61
C THR A 163 -1.67 11.69 3.22
N THR A 164 -1.91 11.97 1.93
CA THR A 164 -3.24 12.33 1.42
C THR A 164 -4.24 11.18 1.56
N LEU A 165 -3.83 9.94 1.27
CA LEU A 165 -4.66 8.75 1.49
C LEU A 165 -5.05 8.57 2.95
N LEU A 166 -4.11 8.76 3.89
CA LEU A 166 -4.39 8.68 5.31
C LEU A 166 -5.46 9.70 5.70
N PHE A 167 -5.31 10.95 5.25
CA PHE A 167 -6.26 12.02 5.52
C PHE A 167 -7.67 11.69 4.97
N ILE A 168 -7.75 11.22 3.72
CA ILE A 168 -9.02 10.80 3.10
C ILE A 168 -9.66 9.64 3.86
N ASN A 169 -8.89 8.62 4.24
CA ASN A 169 -9.42 7.46 4.97
C ASN A 169 -9.90 7.84 6.38
N VAL A 170 -9.22 8.76 7.06
CA VAL A 170 -9.65 9.28 8.37
C VAL A 170 -10.94 10.10 8.23
N ILE A 171 -11.03 10.99 7.25
CA ILE A 171 -12.26 11.76 6.98
C ILE A 171 -13.43 10.81 6.69
N MET A 172 -13.22 9.82 5.82
CA MET A 172 -14.25 8.84 5.48
C MET A 172 -14.71 8.05 6.72
N MET A 173 -13.78 7.71 7.62
CA MET A 173 -14.10 7.07 8.89
C MET A 173 -14.92 7.96 9.82
N LEU A 174 -14.53 9.24 9.96
CA LEU A 174 -15.25 10.21 10.78
C LEU A 174 -16.66 10.47 10.22
N TYR A 175 -16.78 10.60 8.91
CA TYR A 175 -18.06 10.79 8.21
C TYR A 175 -19.01 9.60 8.40
N LEU A 176 -18.51 8.37 8.29
CA LEU A 176 -19.33 7.18 8.53
C LEU A 176 -19.69 7.04 10.02
N LYS A 177 -18.83 7.48 10.94
CA LYS A 177 -19.13 7.54 12.37
C LYS A 177 -20.20 8.60 12.68
N SER A 178 -20.17 9.78 12.04
CA SER A 178 -21.17 10.84 12.26
C SER A 178 -22.54 10.45 11.74
N ILE A 179 -22.64 9.84 10.54
CA ILE A 179 -23.90 9.31 10.02
C ILE A 179 -24.48 8.25 10.96
N ARG A 180 -23.63 7.34 11.47
CA ARG A 180 -24.09 6.30 12.40
C ARG A 180 -24.54 6.87 13.74
N TYR A 181 -23.89 7.91 14.24
CA TYR A 181 -24.33 8.58 15.46
C TYR A 181 -25.72 9.21 15.28
N ASP A 182 -25.95 9.88 14.15
CA ASP A 182 -27.28 10.44 13.81
C ASP A 182 -28.33 9.31 13.68
N ILE A 183 -28.06 8.25 12.93
CA ILE A 183 -28.96 7.10 12.80
C ILE A 183 -29.23 6.42 14.15
N PHE A 184 -28.21 6.20 14.98
CA PHE A 184 -28.36 5.57 16.30
C PHE A 184 -29.16 6.46 17.26
N SER A 185 -28.98 7.79 17.19
CA SER A 185 -29.78 8.73 17.97
C SER A 185 -31.26 8.68 17.58
N ARG A 186 -31.56 8.57 16.27
CA ARG A 186 -32.93 8.42 15.75
C ARG A 186 -33.55 7.05 16.07
N ILE A 187 -32.75 5.98 16.06
CA ILE A 187 -33.21 4.64 16.45
C ILE A 187 -33.47 4.58 17.96
N ARG A 188 -32.62 5.19 18.80
CA ARG A 188 -32.85 5.29 20.24
C ARG A 188 -34.13 6.05 20.58
N GLN A 189 -34.52 7.04 19.76
CA GLN A 189 -35.82 7.71 19.87
C GLN A 189 -37.00 6.83 19.37
N LYS A 190 -36.78 5.93 18.41
CA LYS A 190 -37.82 5.03 17.87
C LYS A 190 -37.99 3.71 18.64
N SER A 191 -37.00 3.25 19.41
CA SER A 191 -37.07 2.01 20.20
C SER A 191 -38.03 2.05 21.39
N SER A 192 -38.79 3.13 21.59
CA SER A 192 -40.00 3.11 22.41
C SER A 192 -41.18 2.39 21.74
N VAL A 193 -41.11 2.10 20.42
CA VAL A 193 -42.22 1.50 19.66
C VAL A 193 -41.68 0.53 18.59
N ILE A 194 -41.82 -0.77 18.86
CA ILE A 194 -41.86 -1.91 17.92
C ILE A 194 -40.54 -2.63 17.55
N SER A 195 -40.61 -3.94 17.76
CA SER A 195 -39.68 -5.04 17.45
C SER A 195 -39.29 -5.15 15.97
N MET A 196 -37.98 -5.20 15.70
CA MET A 196 -37.45 -5.51 14.36
C MET A 196 -36.11 -6.28 14.50
N SER A 197 -36.16 -7.61 14.61
CA SER A 197 -34.99 -8.43 14.98
C SER A 197 -34.30 -9.15 13.81
N CYS A 198 -34.94 -9.33 12.64
CA CYS A 198 -34.37 -10.19 11.59
C CYS A 198 -33.51 -9.42 10.55
N SER A 199 -33.98 -8.27 10.05
CA SER A 199 -33.27 -7.42 9.07
C SER A 199 -32.08 -6.65 9.65
N ASN A 200 -32.06 -6.45 10.97
CA ASN A 200 -30.96 -5.80 11.67
C ASN A 200 -29.69 -6.66 11.68
N SER A 201 -29.78 -7.99 11.66
CA SER A 201 -28.61 -8.87 11.79
C SER A 201 -27.66 -8.82 10.57
N LEU A 202 -28.21 -8.86 9.35
CA LEU A 202 -27.45 -8.79 8.09
C LEU A 202 -26.87 -7.40 7.85
N ALA A 203 -27.67 -6.34 8.07
CA ALA A 203 -27.21 -4.95 7.96
C ALA A 203 -26.12 -4.64 9.00
N GLN A 204 -26.28 -5.11 10.25
CA GLN A 204 -25.30 -4.92 11.31
C GLN A 204 -24.01 -5.73 11.08
N SER A 205 -24.10 -6.89 10.43
CA SER A 205 -22.95 -7.68 9.95
C SER A 205 -22.17 -6.93 8.86
N GLN A 206 -22.86 -6.39 7.84
CA GLN A 206 -22.24 -5.55 6.80
C GLN A 206 -21.54 -4.31 7.38
N ILE A 207 -22.22 -3.63 8.30
CA ILE A 207 -21.71 -2.45 9.04
C ILE A 207 -20.45 -2.75 9.87
N ARG A 208 -20.39 -3.90 10.55
CA ARG A 208 -19.20 -4.34 11.31
C ARG A 208 -18.03 -4.67 10.38
N ARG A 209 -18.31 -5.28 9.23
CA ARG A 209 -17.31 -5.62 8.21
C ARG A 209 -16.69 -4.38 7.57
N GLU A 210 -17.51 -3.42 7.15
CA GLU A 210 -17.02 -2.13 6.65
C GLU A 210 -16.09 -1.45 7.66
N HIS A 211 -16.42 -1.53 8.96
CA HIS A 211 -15.57 -1.00 10.02
C HIS A 211 -14.25 -1.74 10.18
N MET A 212 -14.25 -3.08 10.12
CA MET A 212 -13.02 -3.88 10.18
C MET A 212 -12.12 -3.57 8.97
N LEU A 213 -12.70 -3.49 7.78
CA LEU A 213 -12.01 -3.18 6.55
C LEU A 213 -11.49 -1.73 6.53
N MET A 214 -12.23 -0.79 7.11
CA MET A 214 -11.80 0.59 7.31
C MET A 214 -10.65 0.67 8.31
N ARG A 215 -10.71 -0.07 9.42
CA ARG A 215 -9.60 -0.14 10.39
C ARG A 215 -8.33 -0.74 9.77
N GLN A 216 -8.46 -1.73 8.89
CA GLN A 216 -7.33 -2.30 8.14
C GLN A 216 -6.72 -1.29 7.17
N THR A 217 -7.54 -0.58 6.38
CA THR A 217 -7.02 0.44 5.47
C THR A 217 -6.40 1.61 6.21
N VAL A 218 -6.97 2.04 7.33
CA VAL A 218 -6.35 3.03 8.23
C VAL A 218 -5.03 2.49 8.77
N ALA A 219 -4.95 1.23 9.22
CA ALA A 219 -3.69 0.65 9.69
C ALA A 219 -2.62 0.58 8.60
N ILE A 220 -2.98 0.17 7.37
CA ILE A 220 -2.07 0.13 6.22
C ILE A 220 -1.60 1.53 5.84
N THR A 221 -2.52 2.50 5.75
CA THR A 221 -2.18 3.89 5.41
C THR A 221 -1.39 4.58 6.50
N VAL A 222 -1.65 4.31 7.78
CA VAL A 222 -0.83 4.75 8.90
C VAL A 222 0.59 4.16 8.77
N GLY A 223 0.71 2.85 8.52
CA GLY A 223 2.01 2.20 8.33
C GLY A 223 2.81 2.77 7.17
N LEU A 224 2.17 2.99 6.01
CA LEU A 224 2.79 3.63 4.85
C LEU A 224 3.16 5.10 5.12
N SER A 225 2.33 5.83 5.86
CA SER A 225 2.61 7.22 6.26
C SER A 225 3.81 7.30 7.20
N PHE A 226 3.93 6.39 8.17
CA PHE A 226 5.11 6.33 9.04
C PHE A 226 6.39 6.02 8.25
N TYR A 227 6.33 5.12 7.26
CA TYR A 227 7.46 4.82 6.40
C TYR A 227 7.90 6.06 5.58
N GLU A 228 6.96 6.77 4.95
CA GLU A 228 7.27 7.97 4.17
C GLU A 228 7.69 9.16 5.04
N VAL A 229 7.07 9.38 6.19
CA VAL A 229 7.50 10.42 7.14
C VAL A 229 8.90 10.12 7.68
N GLY A 230 9.20 8.85 7.96
CA GLY A 230 10.55 8.41 8.31
C GLY A 230 11.57 8.65 7.19
N SER A 231 11.20 8.32 5.94
CA SER A 231 12.03 8.59 4.75
C SER A 231 12.26 10.08 4.53
N LEU A 232 11.22 10.91 4.73
CA LEU A 232 11.32 12.36 4.65
C LEU A 232 12.23 12.92 5.74
N LEU A 233 12.10 12.45 6.99
CA LEU A 233 12.97 12.84 8.11
C LEU A 233 14.44 12.50 7.84
N MET A 234 14.72 11.29 7.32
CA MET A 234 16.08 10.89 6.91
C MET A 234 16.64 11.77 5.79
N ARG A 235 15.79 12.30 4.91
CA ARG A 235 16.20 13.19 3.80
C ARG A 235 16.39 14.64 4.24
N THR A 236 15.60 15.12 5.21
CA THR A 236 15.69 16.50 5.72
C THR A 236 16.79 16.67 6.76
N PHE A 237 17.15 15.62 7.50
CA PHE A 237 18.22 15.65 8.50
C PHE A 237 19.32 14.61 8.20
N PRO A 238 20.13 14.79 7.15
CA PRO A 238 21.22 13.88 6.82
C PRO A 238 22.37 13.87 7.86
N THR A 239 22.41 14.86 8.77
CA THR A 239 23.45 15.04 9.80
C THR A 239 23.18 14.32 11.12
N LEU A 240 21.99 13.75 11.31
CA LEU A 240 21.65 12.89 12.45
C LEU A 240 21.95 11.41 12.14
N LYS A 241 23.08 11.14 11.47
CA LYS A 241 23.69 9.81 11.44
C LYS A 241 24.25 9.51 12.83
N LEU A 242 23.38 9.12 13.74
CA LEU A 242 23.76 8.59 15.04
C LEU A 242 23.96 7.08 14.87
N PHE A 243 25.24 6.71 14.76
CA PHE A 243 25.85 5.38 14.86
C PHE A 243 25.27 4.23 14.00
#